data_AF-A0A1Z1M531-F1
#
_entry.id   AF-A0A1Z1M531-F1
#
_cell.length_a   1.000
_cell.length_b   1.000
_cell.length_c   1.000
_cell.angle_alpha   90.00
_cell.angle_beta   90.00
_cell.angle_gamma   90.00
#
_symmetry.space_group_name_H-M   'P 1'
#
loop_
_entity.id
_entity.type
_entity.pdbx_description
1 polymer ?
#
loop_
_entity_poly.entity_id
_entity_poly.type
_entity_poly.pdbx_seq_one_letter_code
_entity_poly.pdbx_strand_id
1 'polypeptide(L)'
;MSVVSQVIINADNELRYPSIAELRSIIDYFNTSEERIRVSCILRDKEQNIIQIASKAIFKIHPDYIAPGGNAEGVRKRSLCLRDYGWYLRLVTYGLLAGDKESIEKIGLIGVREMYNSLGVPILGMVDSIECLKNATFEFLEEKQRALVSPYFDFIIQNMS
;
A
#
# COMPACT_ATOMS: atom_id res chain seq x y z
N MET A 1 8.54 -7.50 -7.04
CA MET A 1 8.66 -8.74 -7.85
C MET A 1 7.48 -9.63 -7.55
N SER A 2 7.21 -10.68 -8.33
CA SER A 2 6.17 -11.67 -7.98
C SER A 2 6.77 -12.85 -7.22
N VAL A 3 5.95 -13.62 -6.50
CA VAL A 3 6.37 -14.88 -5.86
C VAL A 3 7.09 -15.81 -6.85
N VAL A 4 6.59 -15.91 -8.08
CA VAL A 4 7.18 -16.75 -9.14
C VAL A 4 8.58 -16.29 -9.51
N SER A 5 8.75 -14.98 -9.72
CA SER A 5 10.04 -14.38 -10.03
C SER A 5 11.05 -14.58 -8.90
N GLN A 6 10.62 -14.47 -7.64
CA GLN A 6 11.48 -14.71 -6.48
C GLN A 6 11.99 -16.15 -6.43
N VAL A 7 11.10 -17.13 -6.68
CA VAL A 7 11.50 -18.55 -6.75
C VAL A 7 12.53 -18.80 -7.84
N ILE A 8 12.33 -18.22 -9.03
CA ILE A 8 13.27 -18.38 -10.14
C ILE A 8 14.64 -17.79 -9.79
N ILE A 9 14.69 -16.56 -9.26
CA ILE A 9 15.95 -15.89 -8.91
C ILE A 9 16.68 -16.64 -7.80
N ASN A 10 15.98 -17.11 -6.77
CA ASN A 10 16.61 -17.87 -5.69
C ASN A 10 17.23 -19.18 -6.20
N ALA A 11 16.51 -19.91 -7.04
CA ALA A 11 17.01 -21.15 -7.62
C ALA A 11 18.21 -20.92 -8.56
N ASP A 12 18.17 -19.84 -9.35
CA ASP A 12 19.25 -19.42 -10.26
C ASP A 12 20.53 -19.05 -9.50
N ASN A 13 20.40 -18.24 -8.42
CA ASN A 13 21.52 -17.86 -7.55
C ASN A 13 22.20 -19.08 -6.89
N GLU A 14 21.46 -20.17 -6.69
CA GLU A 14 21.95 -21.41 -6.11
C GLU A 14 22.28 -22.49 -7.16
N LEU A 15 22.22 -22.16 -8.46
CA LEU A 15 22.49 -23.06 -9.58
C LEU A 15 21.72 -24.39 -9.52
N ARG A 16 20.46 -24.33 -9.07
CA ARG A 16 19.59 -25.50 -8.92
C ARG A 16 18.21 -25.26 -9.53
N TYR A 17 17.45 -26.34 -9.67
CA TYR A 17 16.03 -26.23 -9.96
C TYR A 17 15.24 -25.80 -8.70
N PRO A 18 14.00 -25.30 -8.87
CA PRO A 18 13.10 -25.08 -7.75
C PRO A 18 12.85 -26.37 -6.96
N SER A 19 12.95 -26.26 -5.65
CA SER A 19 12.65 -27.32 -4.69
C SER A 19 11.15 -27.60 -4.63
N ILE A 20 10.77 -28.75 -4.06
CA ILE A 20 9.35 -29.09 -3.83
C ILE A 20 8.65 -28.02 -2.98
N ALA A 21 9.34 -27.41 -2.02
CA ALA A 21 8.78 -26.35 -1.18
C ALA A 21 8.50 -25.07 -1.98
N GLU A 22 9.42 -24.67 -2.87
CA GLU A 22 9.24 -23.51 -3.75
C GLU A 22 8.16 -23.76 -4.83
N LEU A 23 8.07 -24.98 -5.35
CA LEU A 23 6.97 -25.33 -6.26
C LEU A 23 5.61 -25.28 -5.55
N ARG A 24 5.55 -25.71 -4.28
CA ARG A 24 4.35 -25.59 -3.45
C ARG A 24 3.96 -24.13 -3.22
N SER A 25 4.92 -23.24 -2.95
CA SER A 25 4.61 -21.81 -2.76
C SER A 25 4.03 -21.17 -4.03
N ILE A 26 4.49 -21.58 -5.21
CA ILE A 26 3.90 -21.16 -6.49
C ILE A 26 2.46 -21.66 -6.64
N ILE A 27 2.19 -22.93 -6.29
CA ILE A 27 0.84 -23.51 -6.33
C ILE A 27 -0.09 -22.74 -5.38
N ASP A 28 0.33 -22.49 -4.14
CA ASP A 28 -0.45 -21.75 -3.14
C ASP A 28 -0.73 -20.31 -3.58
N TYR A 29 0.27 -19.67 -4.24
CA TYR A 29 0.11 -18.37 -4.86
C TYR A 29 -0.98 -18.38 -5.96
N PHE A 30 -1.06 -19.41 -6.79
CA PHE A 30 -2.11 -19.49 -7.81
C PHE A 30 -3.49 -19.83 -7.23
N ASN A 31 -3.55 -20.65 -6.17
CA ASN A 31 -4.80 -21.03 -5.51
C ASN A 31 -5.56 -19.82 -4.92
N THR A 32 -4.86 -18.75 -4.56
CA THR A 32 -5.47 -17.54 -3.98
C THR A 32 -5.62 -16.39 -5.00
N SER A 33 -5.34 -16.64 -6.29
CA SER A 33 -5.30 -15.59 -7.32
C SER A 33 -6.64 -14.95 -7.61
N GLU A 34 -7.72 -15.74 -7.67
CA GLU A 34 -9.08 -15.25 -7.95
C GLU A 34 -9.52 -14.22 -6.89
N GLU A 35 -9.31 -14.52 -5.61
CA GLU A 35 -9.66 -13.62 -4.52
C GLU A 35 -8.80 -12.35 -4.54
N ARG A 36 -7.49 -12.46 -4.84
CA ARG A 36 -6.61 -11.28 -4.97
C ARG A 36 -7.05 -10.37 -6.12
N ILE A 37 -7.47 -10.93 -7.25
CA ILE A 37 -8.00 -10.17 -8.38
C ILE A 37 -9.31 -9.49 -7.98
N ARG A 38 -10.24 -10.22 -7.36
CA ARG A 38 -11.52 -9.68 -6.91
C ARG A 38 -11.34 -8.51 -5.94
N VAL A 39 -10.51 -8.68 -4.92
CA VAL A 39 -10.21 -7.61 -3.96
C VAL A 39 -9.56 -6.42 -4.65
N SER A 40 -8.61 -6.64 -5.57
CA SER A 40 -7.99 -5.55 -6.34
C SER A 40 -9.00 -4.76 -7.17
N CYS A 41 -9.99 -5.44 -7.77
CA CYS A 41 -11.09 -4.78 -8.48
C CYS A 41 -11.97 -3.95 -7.52
N ILE A 42 -12.30 -4.48 -6.33
CA ILE A 42 -13.05 -3.71 -5.32
C ILE A 42 -12.30 -2.44 -4.93
N LEU A 43 -10.99 -2.53 -4.67
CA LEU A 43 -10.18 -1.37 -4.29
C LEU A 43 -10.12 -0.31 -5.41
N ARG A 44 -9.95 -0.75 -6.67
CA ARG A 44 -10.01 0.14 -7.84
C ARG A 44 -11.37 0.84 -7.95
N ASP A 45 -12.46 0.08 -7.87
CA ASP A 45 -13.81 0.61 -8.09
C ASP A 45 -14.29 1.50 -6.93
N LYS A 46 -13.70 1.35 -5.74
CA LYS A 46 -14.01 2.14 -4.54
C LYS A 46 -12.95 3.20 -4.20
N GLU A 47 -11.91 3.37 -5.01
CA GLU A 47 -10.77 4.27 -4.76
C GLU A 47 -11.21 5.66 -4.27
N GLN A 48 -12.10 6.31 -5.01
CA GLN A 48 -12.54 7.67 -4.67
C GLN A 48 -13.22 7.75 -3.30
N ASN A 49 -14.04 6.76 -2.95
CA ASN A 49 -14.75 6.72 -1.67
C ASN A 49 -13.78 6.44 -0.52
N ILE A 50 -12.85 5.50 -0.71
CA ILE A 50 -11.81 5.16 0.26
C ILE A 50 -10.97 6.41 0.58
N ILE A 51 -10.47 7.11 -0.45
CA ILE A 51 -9.67 8.33 -0.29
C ILE A 51 -10.48 9.43 0.42
N GLN A 52 -11.77 9.56 0.09
CA GLN A 52 -12.63 10.55 0.73
C GLN A 52 -12.85 10.28 2.22
N ILE A 53 -13.03 9.02 2.61
CA ILE A 53 -13.18 8.62 4.03
C ILE A 53 -11.87 8.83 4.78
N ALA A 54 -10.76 8.33 4.23
CA ALA A 54 -9.43 8.46 4.82
C ALA A 54 -9.02 9.94 5.01
N SER A 55 -9.27 10.78 4.00
CA SER A 55 -8.94 12.21 4.07
C SER A 55 -9.77 12.98 5.10
N LYS A 56 -11.01 12.57 5.35
CA LYS A 56 -11.80 13.14 6.45
C LYS A 56 -11.27 12.71 7.81
N ALA A 57 -10.76 11.48 7.93
CA ALA A 57 -10.18 10.98 9.16
C ALA A 57 -8.87 11.70 9.50
N ILE A 58 -7.93 11.82 8.54
CA ILE A 58 -6.63 12.44 8.82
C ILE A 58 -6.76 13.90 9.24
N PHE A 59 -7.65 14.69 8.63
CA PHE A 59 -7.81 16.10 8.98
C PHE A 59 -8.59 16.32 10.29
N LYS A 60 -9.22 15.28 10.83
CA LYS A 60 -9.74 15.31 12.21
C LYS A 60 -8.64 15.05 13.24
N ILE A 61 -7.67 14.21 12.89
CA ILE A 61 -6.51 13.89 13.76
C ILE A 61 -5.50 15.03 13.73
N HIS A 62 -5.16 15.52 12.53
CA HIS A 62 -4.21 16.60 12.26
C HIS A 62 -4.89 17.77 11.55
N PRO A 63 -5.71 18.57 12.28
CA PRO A 63 -6.38 19.74 11.69
C PRO A 63 -5.40 20.85 11.28
N ASP A 64 -4.20 20.87 11.85
CA ASP A 64 -3.11 21.79 11.53
C ASP A 64 -2.62 21.65 10.09
N TYR A 65 -2.76 20.47 9.46
CA TYR A 65 -2.29 20.27 8.08
C TYR A 65 -3.06 21.11 7.06
N ILE A 66 -4.32 21.44 7.33
CA ILE A 66 -5.18 22.27 6.45
C ILE A 66 -5.28 23.72 6.92
N ALA A 67 -4.77 24.04 8.10
CA ALA A 67 -4.73 25.39 8.63
C ALA A 67 -3.72 26.28 7.87
N PRO A 68 -3.79 27.62 8.01
CA PRO A 68 -2.80 28.51 7.41
C PRO A 68 -1.36 28.15 7.78
N GLY A 69 -0.49 27.97 6.79
CA GLY A 69 0.88 27.50 6.97
C GLY A 69 1.05 25.98 6.90
N GLY A 70 -0.05 25.22 6.83
CA GLY A 70 -0.04 23.76 6.77
C GLY A 70 0.40 23.19 5.41
N ASN A 71 0.82 21.92 5.42
CA ASN A 71 1.30 21.21 4.23
C ASN A 71 0.20 20.80 3.25
N ALA A 72 -1.06 20.81 3.68
CA ALA A 72 -2.24 20.56 2.85
C ALA A 72 -3.14 21.81 2.74
N GLU A 73 -2.62 23.00 3.06
CA GLU A 73 -3.36 24.26 2.98
C GLU A 73 -3.79 24.60 1.54
N GLY A 74 -5.07 24.87 1.36
CA GLY A 74 -5.64 25.28 0.08
C GLY A 74 -5.87 24.14 -0.92
N VAL A 75 -6.60 24.45 -2.00
CA VAL A 75 -7.09 23.44 -2.96
C VAL A 75 -5.94 22.67 -3.63
N ARG A 76 -4.86 23.37 -4.01
CA ARG A 76 -3.74 22.77 -4.73
C ARG A 76 -2.96 21.78 -3.86
N LYS A 77 -2.50 22.18 -2.66
CA LYS A 77 -1.75 21.28 -1.77
C LYS A 77 -2.60 20.09 -1.33
N ARG A 78 -3.88 20.34 -1.01
CA ARG A 78 -4.83 19.27 -0.68
C ARG A 78 -4.98 18.27 -1.83
N SER A 79 -5.07 18.72 -3.08
CA SER A 79 -5.17 17.80 -4.22
C SER A 79 -3.94 16.91 -4.38
N LEU A 80 -2.74 17.42 -4.05
CA LEU A 80 -1.50 16.62 -4.07
C LEU A 80 -1.50 15.57 -2.94
N CYS A 81 -1.94 15.94 -1.74
CA CYS A 81 -2.11 14.98 -0.63
C CYS A 81 -3.06 13.84 -1.00
N LEU A 82 -4.23 14.15 -1.58
CA LEU A 82 -5.20 13.13 -2.00
C LEU A 82 -4.69 12.26 -3.15
N ARG A 83 -3.88 12.82 -4.04
CA ARG A 83 -3.22 12.06 -5.11
C ARG A 83 -2.28 11.00 -4.54
N ASP A 84 -1.52 11.32 -3.51
CA ASP A 84 -0.61 10.37 -2.86
C ASP A 84 -1.38 9.18 -2.26
N TYR A 85 -2.60 9.38 -1.75
CA TYR A 85 -3.46 8.27 -1.28
C TYR A 85 -3.81 7.30 -2.42
N GLY A 86 -4.19 7.83 -3.59
CA GLY A 86 -4.44 7.00 -4.77
C GLY A 86 -3.20 6.25 -5.24
N TRP A 87 -2.02 6.87 -5.14
CA TRP A 87 -0.76 6.19 -5.46
C TRP A 87 -0.45 5.06 -4.49
N TYR A 88 -0.60 5.25 -3.18
CA TYR A 88 -0.38 4.18 -2.20
C TYR A 88 -1.43 3.07 -2.31
N LEU A 89 -2.71 3.39 -2.51
CA LEU A 89 -3.74 2.38 -2.72
C LEU A 89 -3.45 1.55 -3.99
N ARG A 90 -2.99 2.20 -5.06
CA ARG A 90 -2.55 1.52 -6.28
C ARG A 90 -1.34 0.61 -6.02
N LEU A 91 -0.33 1.05 -5.26
CA LEU A 91 0.81 0.19 -4.89
C LEU A 91 0.36 -1.01 -4.05
N VAL A 92 -0.61 -0.84 -3.15
CA VAL A 92 -1.21 -1.95 -2.39
C VAL A 92 -1.85 -2.96 -3.35
N THR A 93 -2.59 -2.53 -4.38
CA THR A 93 -3.13 -3.47 -5.40
C THR A 93 -2.03 -4.19 -6.17
N TYR A 94 -0.90 -3.53 -6.45
CA TYR A 94 0.23 -4.16 -7.14
C TYR A 94 0.88 -5.24 -6.28
N GLY A 95 1.11 -4.94 -5.00
CA GLY A 95 1.65 -5.92 -4.05
C GLY A 95 0.69 -7.09 -3.88
N LEU A 96 -0.60 -6.82 -3.74
CA LEU A 96 -1.65 -7.84 -3.63
C LEU A 96 -1.66 -8.78 -4.83
N LEU A 97 -1.67 -8.25 -6.06
CA LEU A 97 -1.67 -9.10 -7.26
C LEU A 97 -0.38 -9.92 -7.36
N ALA A 98 0.78 -9.31 -7.08
CA ALA A 98 2.08 -9.97 -7.11
C ALA A 98 2.29 -11.00 -6.00
N GLY A 99 1.48 -10.94 -4.93
CA GLY A 99 1.63 -11.77 -3.73
C GLY A 99 2.85 -11.43 -2.90
N ASP A 100 3.41 -10.23 -3.06
CA ASP A 100 4.67 -9.81 -2.47
C ASP A 100 4.74 -8.28 -2.26
N LYS A 101 5.62 -7.81 -1.38
CA LYS A 101 5.71 -6.41 -0.93
C LYS A 101 6.73 -5.58 -1.71
N GLU A 102 7.57 -6.18 -2.53
CA GLU A 102 8.70 -5.48 -3.14
C GLU A 102 8.27 -4.36 -4.10
N SER A 103 7.14 -4.49 -4.80
CA SER A 103 6.63 -3.39 -5.64
C SER A 103 6.29 -2.14 -4.81
N ILE A 104 5.82 -2.33 -3.58
CA ILE A 104 5.57 -1.25 -2.63
C ILE A 104 6.90 -0.68 -2.14
N GLU A 105 7.86 -1.54 -1.80
CA GLU A 105 9.17 -1.13 -1.30
C GLU A 105 9.95 -0.29 -2.32
N LYS A 106 10.16 -0.85 -3.52
CA LYS A 106 10.98 -0.24 -4.57
C LYS A 106 10.42 1.09 -5.07
N ILE A 107 9.10 1.25 -5.08
CA ILE A 107 8.44 2.43 -5.65
C ILE A 107 8.06 3.44 -4.57
N GLY A 108 7.53 2.97 -3.45
CA GLY A 108 6.84 3.81 -2.46
C GLY A 108 7.57 4.00 -1.14
N LEU A 109 8.66 3.28 -0.87
CA LEU A 109 9.35 3.31 0.43
C LEU A 109 10.83 3.67 0.33
N ILE A 110 11.58 3.11 -0.62
CA ILE A 110 12.99 3.49 -0.79
C ILE A 110 13.07 4.98 -1.17
N GLY A 111 13.71 5.79 -0.32
CA GLY A 111 13.86 7.24 -0.51
C GLY A 111 12.67 8.08 -0.04
N VAL A 112 11.64 7.46 0.56
CA VAL A 112 10.40 8.17 0.93
C VAL A 112 10.61 9.23 2.02
N ARG A 113 11.52 8.96 2.97
CA ARG A 113 11.82 9.87 4.08
C ARG A 113 12.55 11.10 3.57
N GLU A 114 13.54 10.91 2.73
CA GLU A 114 14.31 11.97 2.08
C GLU A 114 13.40 12.85 1.22
N MET A 115 12.51 12.23 0.45
CA MET A 115 11.52 12.93 -0.37
C MET A 115 10.58 13.78 0.49
N TYR A 116 9.89 13.21 1.48
CA TYR A 116 8.94 13.96 2.29
C TYR A 116 9.60 15.03 3.16
N ASN A 117 10.79 14.77 3.71
CA ASN A 117 11.56 15.76 4.44
C ASN A 117 11.95 16.94 3.53
N SER A 118 12.38 16.67 2.30
CA SER A 118 12.68 17.73 1.32
C SER A 118 11.45 18.55 0.93
N LEU A 119 10.25 17.97 0.99
CA LEU A 119 8.98 18.65 0.71
C LEU A 119 8.35 19.31 1.95
N GLY A 120 8.95 19.15 3.14
CA GLY A 120 8.44 19.67 4.41
C GLY A 120 7.23 18.91 4.95
N VAL A 121 6.94 17.70 4.45
CA VAL A 121 5.82 16.87 4.90
C VAL A 121 6.26 16.00 6.09
N PRO A 122 5.58 16.07 7.26
CA PRO A 122 5.89 15.24 8.41
C PRO A 122 5.67 13.77 8.12
N ILE A 123 6.73 12.96 8.26
CA ILE A 123 6.65 11.51 8.00
C ILE A 123 5.66 10.81 8.95
N LEU A 124 5.56 11.26 10.20
CA LEU A 124 4.58 10.73 11.16
C LEU A 124 3.14 10.98 10.69
N GLY A 125 2.87 12.14 10.09
CA GLY A 125 1.57 12.42 9.47
C GLY A 125 1.25 11.53 8.27
N MET A 126 2.28 11.09 7.56
CA MET A 126 2.14 10.10 6.49
C MET A 126 1.84 8.71 7.04
N VAL A 127 2.47 8.31 8.15
CA VAL A 127 2.14 7.05 8.83
C VAL A 127 0.66 7.01 9.23
N ASP A 128 0.19 8.06 9.92
CA ASP A 128 -1.22 8.18 10.33
C ASP A 128 -2.17 8.24 9.13
N SER A 129 -1.72 8.85 8.03
CA SER A 129 -2.47 8.89 6.77
C SER A 129 -2.67 7.50 6.16
N ILE A 130 -1.62 6.67 6.15
CA ILE A 130 -1.71 5.29 5.65
C ILE A 130 -2.56 4.44 6.58
N GLU A 131 -2.52 4.67 7.90
CA GLU A 131 -3.43 4.00 8.84
C GLU A 131 -4.89 4.40 8.62
N CYS A 132 -5.17 5.68 8.39
CA CYS A 132 -6.50 6.15 7.98
C CYS A 132 -6.95 5.50 6.66
N LEU A 133 -6.04 5.36 5.69
CA LEU A 133 -6.31 4.73 4.41
C LEU A 133 -6.62 3.23 4.55
N LYS A 134 -5.88 2.52 5.42
CA LYS A 134 -6.14 1.12 5.77
C LYS A 134 -7.54 0.95 6.38
N ASN A 135 -7.87 1.79 7.37
CA ASN A 135 -9.16 1.72 8.05
C ASN A 135 -10.34 2.01 7.11
N ALA A 136 -10.21 3.05 6.26
CA ALA A 136 -11.20 3.36 5.23
C ALA A 136 -11.36 2.21 4.21
N THR A 137 -10.26 1.55 3.86
CA THR A 137 -10.29 0.39 2.94
C THR A 137 -11.08 -0.77 3.54
N PHE A 138 -10.95 -1.02 4.85
CA PHE A 138 -11.64 -2.12 5.52
C PHE A 138 -13.16 -1.98 5.55
N GLU A 139 -13.71 -0.78 5.42
CA GLU A 139 -15.16 -0.57 5.30
C GLU A 139 -15.77 -1.23 4.06
N PHE A 140 -14.96 -1.47 3.02
CA PHE A 140 -15.40 -2.06 1.74
C PHE A 140 -15.04 -3.54 1.59
N LEU A 141 -14.39 -4.13 2.60
CA LEU A 141 -13.87 -5.49 2.56
C LEU A 141 -14.47 -6.36 3.66
N GLU A 142 -14.74 -7.62 3.32
CA GLU A 142 -15.08 -8.65 4.30
C GLU A 142 -13.89 -9.01 5.17
N GLU A 143 -14.11 -9.61 6.34
CA GLU A 143 -13.05 -9.93 7.31
C GLU A 143 -11.89 -10.73 6.71
N LYS A 144 -12.20 -11.74 5.87
CA LYS A 144 -11.17 -12.54 5.17
C LYS A 144 -10.34 -11.70 4.19
N GLN A 145 -10.98 -10.75 3.50
CA GLN A 145 -10.31 -9.84 2.56
C GLN A 145 -9.47 -8.81 3.29
N ARG A 146 -9.91 -8.35 4.47
CA ARG A 146 -9.11 -7.48 5.34
C ARG A 146 -7.81 -8.18 5.75
N ALA A 147 -7.89 -9.45 6.16
CA ALA A 147 -6.70 -10.23 6.51
C ALA A 147 -5.72 -10.39 5.32
N LEU A 148 -6.25 -10.48 4.09
CA LEU A 148 -5.44 -10.55 2.88
C LEU A 148 -4.71 -9.23 2.56
N VAL A 149 -5.35 -8.09 2.82
CA VAL A 149 -4.84 -6.76 2.46
C VAL A 149 -4.01 -6.11 3.58
N SER A 150 -4.31 -6.40 4.84
CA SER A 150 -3.63 -5.82 6.02
C SER A 150 -2.10 -5.86 5.92
N PRO A 151 -1.46 -6.99 5.56
CA PRO A 151 0.00 -7.09 5.56
C PRO A 151 0.71 -6.09 4.64
N TYR A 152 0.03 -5.60 3.60
CA TYR A 152 0.59 -4.60 2.67
C TYR A 152 0.55 -3.19 3.25
N PHE A 153 -0.56 -2.82 3.91
CA PHE A 153 -0.64 -1.55 4.65
C PHE A 153 0.30 -1.55 5.84
N ASP A 154 0.34 -2.64 6.60
CA ASP A 154 1.22 -2.78 7.77
C ASP A 154 2.69 -2.66 7.37
N PHE A 155 3.06 -3.21 6.22
CA PHE A 155 4.41 -3.06 5.69
C PHE A 155 4.75 -1.60 5.36
N ILE A 156 3.82 -0.83 4.77
CA ILE A 156 4.04 0.60 4.50
C ILE A 156 4.25 1.36 5.81
N ILE A 157 3.35 1.15 6.78
CA ILE A 157 3.37 1.81 8.10
C ILE A 157 4.68 1.53 8.84
N GLN A 158 5.10 0.27 8.90
CA GLN A 158 6.32 -0.15 9.60
C GLN A 158 7.59 0.46 8.99
N ASN A 159 7.66 0.60 7.67
CA ASN A 159 8.85 1.11 7.00
C ASN A 159 8.92 2.65 6.96
N MET A 160 7.79 3.34 7.12
CA MET A 160 7.75 4.80 7.26
C MET A 160 8.03 5.28 8.69
N SER A 161 7.75 4.45 9.69
CA SER A 161 7.94 4.75 11.13
C SER A 161 9.40 4.90 11.55
#